data_AF-A0A7S3Q048-F1
#
_entry.id   AF-A0A7S3Q048-F1
#
_cell.length_a   1.000
_cell.length_b   1.000
_cell.length_c   1.000
_cell.angle_alpha   90.00
_cell.angle_beta   90.00
_cell.angle_gamma   90.00
#
_symmetry.space_group_name_H-M   'P 1'
#
loop_
_entity.id
_entity.type
_entity.pdbx_description
1 polymer ?
#
loop_
_entity_poly.entity_id
_entity_poly.type
_entity_poly.pdbx_seq_one_letter_code
_entity_poly.pdbx_strand_id
1 'polypeptide(L)'
;MLPTKIAMSQVRSSLQSINLCWLIASATTHLLLCSTPCRAFACATFARTTSITPMASNAHSSNSNMRHSSSMLSSSKSLIVHFPKAKSVQPGTSPVEEQEKRNPIDETCNILVVGGNRGIGLEFVNQCLTSGATVIATHRSEDIPSDLESLQTKHPQKFHSIQMDLSSETSIENAASNLRDMNLGPLTHIIHNAGIYLPGTSFDGTPKGPRDAAPKVDKETLMKTYEINTVAPLLVAQNFVGLMGKRSEALYPVYSFISSKVGSVDDNGSGGAYAYRSSKSALNNIAKSLSADLADTIRVVLLHPGWVKTDMTGGKGLIDTNTSVRGMLNAVESTDSSTSFRFVDYKACQIPW
;
A
#
# COMPACT_ATOMS: atom_id res chain seq x y z
N MET A 1 32.07 59.59 -11.41
CA MET A 1 32.52 58.25 -10.94
C MET A 1 31.54 57.21 -11.45
N LEU A 2 31.89 56.57 -12.57
CA LEU A 2 31.29 55.40 -13.22
C LEU A 2 32.38 54.89 -14.22
N PRO A 3 32.37 53.61 -14.62
CA PRO A 3 33.52 52.75 -14.40
C PRO A 3 34.17 52.23 -15.69
N THR A 4 35.43 51.85 -15.56
CA THR A 4 36.16 50.96 -16.46
C THR A 4 36.25 49.59 -15.82
N LYS A 5 35.85 48.53 -16.54
CA LYS A 5 36.71 47.35 -16.80
C LYS A 5 36.02 46.34 -17.71
N ILE A 6 36.80 45.91 -18.69
CA ILE A 6 36.48 45.01 -19.78
C ILE A 6 36.86 43.56 -19.39
N ALA A 7 36.09 42.66 -19.98
CA ALA A 7 36.12 41.20 -20.10
C ALA A 7 37.44 40.43 -19.96
N MET A 8 37.34 39.17 -19.46
CA MET A 8 37.62 37.95 -20.25
C MET A 8 37.24 36.64 -19.53
N SER A 9 36.97 35.63 -20.36
CA SER A 9 36.85 34.17 -20.12
C SER A 9 35.44 33.56 -19.95
N GLN A 10 34.89 33.10 -21.08
CA GLN A 10 33.89 32.04 -21.19
C GLN A 10 34.59 30.78 -21.72
N VAL A 11 34.39 29.65 -21.05
CA VAL A 11 34.67 28.29 -21.53
C VAL A 11 33.51 27.39 -21.09
N ARG A 12 33.17 26.41 -21.95
CA ARG A 12 32.14 25.35 -21.88
C ARG A 12 30.90 25.67 -22.70
N SER A 13 30.33 24.75 -23.48
CA SER A 13 30.73 23.44 -24.00
C SER A 13 29.67 23.08 -25.03
N SER A 14 30.09 22.45 -26.12
CA SER A 14 29.29 22.04 -27.29
C SER A 14 28.04 21.22 -26.96
N LEU A 15 26.89 21.68 -27.47
CA LEU A 15 25.67 20.90 -27.69
C LEU A 15 25.58 20.60 -29.19
N GLN A 16 25.60 19.32 -29.56
CA GLN A 16 25.11 18.87 -30.87
C GLN A 16 24.10 17.75 -30.64
N SER A 17 22.88 18.04 -31.08
CA SER A 17 21.72 17.18 -31.14
C SER A 17 21.76 16.36 -32.43
N ILE A 18 21.64 15.03 -32.35
CA ILE A 18 21.23 14.19 -33.49
C ILE A 18 20.19 13.17 -33.01
N ASN A 19 19.14 13.07 -33.82
CA ASN A 19 17.91 12.29 -33.66
C ASN A 19 18.07 10.81 -34.07
N LEU A 20 17.37 9.95 -33.32
CA LEU A 20 16.46 8.87 -33.76
C LEU A 20 16.96 7.62 -34.54
N CYS A 21 16.67 6.47 -33.92
CA CYS A 21 16.17 5.19 -34.47
C CYS A 21 17.09 4.16 -35.18
N TRP A 22 16.73 2.89 -34.91
CA TRP A 22 17.23 1.60 -35.42
C TRP A 22 18.48 1.06 -34.66
N LEU A 23 18.60 -0.21 -34.27
CA LEU A 23 18.16 -1.47 -34.87
C LEU A 23 18.30 -2.63 -33.82
N ILE A 24 17.41 -3.63 -33.89
CA ILE A 24 17.50 -4.94 -33.20
C ILE A 24 18.29 -5.92 -34.09
N ALA A 25 19.32 -6.60 -33.54
CA ALA A 25 19.82 -7.96 -33.90
C ALA A 25 21.22 -8.15 -33.25
N SER A 26 21.43 -9.08 -32.32
CA SER A 26 21.60 -10.54 -32.41
C SER A 26 23.07 -11.01 -32.52
N ALA A 27 23.49 -11.70 -31.44
CA ALA A 27 24.38 -12.86 -31.34
C ALA A 27 25.83 -12.84 -31.89
N THR A 28 26.79 -13.11 -30.99
CA THR A 28 27.77 -14.19 -31.19
C THR A 28 28.26 -14.83 -29.88
N THR A 29 28.34 -16.15 -29.96
CA THR A 29 28.66 -17.20 -28.98
C THR A 29 30.14 -17.24 -28.56
N HIS A 30 30.42 -17.55 -27.29
CA HIS A 30 31.58 -18.39 -26.94
C HIS A 30 31.18 -19.47 -25.92
N LEU A 31 31.40 -20.72 -26.34
CA LEU A 31 31.24 -21.98 -25.61
C LEU A 31 32.60 -22.38 -25.04
N LEU A 32 32.67 -22.82 -23.78
CA LEU A 32 33.66 -23.77 -23.29
C LEU A 32 33.14 -24.48 -22.01
N LEU A 33 32.76 -25.74 -22.22
CA LEU A 33 32.82 -26.99 -21.40
C LEU A 33 32.97 -26.85 -19.85
N CYS A 34 32.05 -27.31 -18.99
CA CYS A 34 31.45 -28.64 -18.72
C CYS A 34 32.15 -29.44 -17.59
N SER A 35 31.48 -29.59 -16.43
CA SER A 35 31.42 -30.84 -15.65
C SER A 35 30.22 -30.85 -14.65
N THR A 36 29.40 -31.89 -14.81
CA THR A 36 28.12 -32.37 -14.24
C THR A 36 27.98 -32.58 -12.70
N PRO A 37 26.81 -33.05 -12.13
CA PRO A 37 25.46 -33.30 -12.69
C PRO A 37 24.24 -32.75 -11.89
N CYS A 38 23.10 -32.77 -12.59
CA CYS A 38 21.72 -32.46 -12.19
C CYS A 38 21.06 -33.45 -11.21
N ARG A 39 20.02 -32.95 -10.51
CA ARG A 39 18.76 -33.67 -10.26
C ARG A 39 17.61 -32.89 -10.91
N ALA A 40 16.81 -33.60 -11.70
CA ALA A 40 15.71 -33.09 -12.50
C ALA A 40 14.38 -33.09 -11.75
N PHE A 41 13.49 -32.14 -12.05
CA PHE A 41 12.04 -32.37 -12.09
C PHE A 41 11.41 -31.52 -13.21
N ALA A 42 10.55 -32.18 -13.97
CA ALA A 42 10.07 -31.77 -15.29
C ALA A 42 8.92 -30.73 -15.23
N CYS A 43 8.91 -29.82 -16.20
CA CYS A 43 7.75 -29.01 -16.56
C CYS A 43 7.41 -29.29 -18.03
N ALA A 44 6.19 -29.75 -18.30
CA ALA A 44 5.73 -30.14 -19.63
C ALA A 44 5.04 -28.96 -20.32
N THR A 45 5.60 -28.51 -21.44
CA THR A 45 5.00 -27.54 -22.37
C THR A 45 4.48 -28.28 -23.60
N PHE A 46 3.22 -28.06 -23.98
CA PHE A 46 2.65 -28.54 -25.24
C PHE A 46 2.55 -27.36 -26.21
N ALA A 47 3.31 -27.42 -27.30
CA ALA A 47 3.14 -26.55 -28.47
C ALA A 47 2.99 -27.43 -29.71
N ARG A 48 1.93 -27.22 -30.50
CA ARG A 48 1.75 -27.81 -31.83
C ARG A 48 1.84 -26.71 -32.88
N THR A 49 2.74 -26.91 -33.83
CA THR A 49 2.88 -26.17 -35.10
C THR A 49 2.67 -27.15 -36.25
N THR A 50 1.94 -26.73 -37.28
CA THR A 50 1.96 -27.28 -38.66
C THR A 50 1.59 -26.12 -39.58
N SER A 51 2.56 -25.42 -40.17
CA SER A 51 3.21 -25.68 -41.48
C SER A 51 2.27 -25.52 -42.68
N ILE A 52 2.51 -24.47 -43.47
CA ILE A 52 1.90 -24.15 -44.76
C ILE A 52 2.99 -24.23 -45.83
N THR A 53 2.71 -24.85 -46.99
CA THR A 53 3.43 -24.59 -48.25
C THR A 53 2.50 -24.78 -49.47
N PRO A 54 2.80 -24.15 -50.64
CA PRO A 54 1.82 -23.72 -51.65
C PRO A 54 2.08 -24.25 -53.10
N MET A 55 1.16 -23.98 -54.05
CA MET A 55 1.36 -23.61 -55.50
C MET A 55 0.06 -23.84 -56.33
N ALA A 56 -0.48 -22.81 -57.02
CA ALA A 56 -0.39 -22.46 -58.47
C ALA A 56 -1.20 -23.41 -59.42
N SER A 57 -1.90 -23.05 -60.50
CA SER A 57 -2.14 -21.84 -61.31
C SER A 57 -3.31 -22.08 -62.33
N ASN A 58 -3.86 -20.98 -62.91
CA ASN A 58 -4.56 -20.81 -64.21
C ASN A 58 -5.91 -21.55 -64.48
N ALA A 59 -6.88 -21.08 -65.29
CA ALA A 59 -7.33 -19.80 -65.89
C ALA A 59 -8.65 -20.08 -66.68
N HIS A 60 -9.54 -19.08 -66.81
CA HIS A 60 -10.67 -18.95 -67.79
C HIS A 60 -11.85 -19.96 -67.74
N SER A 61 -13.13 -19.66 -67.98
CA SER A 61 -13.91 -18.46 -68.35
C SER A 61 -15.42 -18.76 -68.20
N SER A 62 -16.24 -17.70 -68.28
CA SER A 62 -17.68 -17.64 -68.66
C SER A 62 -18.74 -17.48 -67.56
N ASN A 63 -19.57 -16.46 -67.79
CA ASN A 63 -20.69 -15.93 -67.01
C ASN A 63 -21.87 -16.89 -66.91
N SER A 64 -22.57 -16.91 -65.76
CA SER A 64 -23.97 -16.42 -65.69
C SER A 64 -24.59 -16.60 -64.29
N ASN A 65 -25.33 -15.56 -63.90
CA ASN A 65 -26.49 -15.54 -63.01
C ASN A 65 -26.33 -15.85 -61.51
N MET A 66 -26.17 -14.76 -60.77
CA MET A 66 -26.51 -14.61 -59.35
C MET A 66 -27.95 -15.05 -59.04
N ARG A 67 -28.11 -16.01 -58.13
CA ARG A 67 -29.19 -16.04 -57.13
C ARG A 67 -28.61 -16.48 -55.79
N HIS A 68 -28.69 -15.59 -54.80
CA HIS A 68 -28.24 -15.82 -53.44
C HIS A 68 -29.17 -16.79 -52.71
N SER A 69 -28.63 -17.91 -52.24
CA SER A 69 -29.15 -18.63 -51.06
C SER A 69 -27.96 -19.06 -50.18
N SER A 70 -27.59 -18.22 -49.22
CA SER A 70 -26.56 -18.52 -48.24
C SER A 70 -27.20 -19.01 -46.95
N SER A 71 -27.21 -20.33 -46.80
CA SER A 71 -27.41 -21.05 -45.53
C SER A 71 -26.09 -21.10 -44.73
N MET A 72 -26.25 -21.12 -43.40
CA MET A 72 -25.28 -21.54 -42.37
C MET A 72 -24.11 -20.61 -42.05
N LEU A 73 -24.37 -19.68 -41.12
CA LEU A 73 -23.35 -19.12 -40.22
C LEU A 73 -23.09 -20.11 -39.08
N SER A 74 -21.87 -20.62 -39.03
CA SER A 74 -21.30 -21.45 -37.96
C SER A 74 -21.25 -20.67 -36.64
N SER A 75 -21.80 -21.27 -35.58
CA SER A 75 -21.86 -20.75 -34.22
C SER A 75 -20.49 -20.68 -33.55
N SER A 76 -19.98 -19.48 -33.31
CA SER A 76 -18.88 -19.24 -32.37
C SER A 76 -19.39 -19.36 -30.94
N LYS A 77 -19.09 -20.46 -30.25
CA LYS A 77 -19.36 -20.62 -28.82
C LYS A 77 -18.44 -19.69 -28.03
N SER A 78 -19.01 -18.60 -27.52
CA SER A 78 -18.40 -17.78 -26.47
C SER A 78 -18.14 -18.64 -25.23
N LEU A 79 -16.87 -18.77 -24.84
CA LEU A 79 -16.50 -19.36 -23.56
C LEU A 79 -16.91 -18.38 -22.45
N ILE A 80 -18.10 -18.57 -21.88
CA ILE A 80 -18.52 -17.87 -20.67
C ILE A 80 -17.77 -18.52 -19.50
N VAL A 81 -16.66 -17.90 -19.10
CA VAL A 81 -15.97 -18.22 -17.85
C VAL A 81 -16.91 -17.86 -16.70
N HIS A 82 -17.52 -18.87 -16.08
CA HIS A 82 -18.27 -18.70 -14.85
C HIS A 82 -17.27 -18.49 -13.71
N PHE A 83 -17.04 -17.24 -13.34
CA PHE A 83 -16.46 -16.93 -12.05
C PHE A 83 -17.46 -17.39 -10.98
N PRO A 84 -17.09 -18.26 -10.02
CA PRO A 84 -17.96 -18.55 -8.90
C PRO A 84 -18.30 -17.21 -8.23
N LYS A 85 -19.59 -16.93 -8.06
CA LYS A 85 -20.03 -15.79 -7.25
C LYS A 85 -19.41 -15.98 -5.88
N ALA A 86 -18.43 -15.15 -5.52
CA ALA A 86 -18.03 -15.00 -4.13
C ALA A 86 -19.32 -14.70 -3.36
N LYS A 87 -19.66 -15.55 -2.40
CA LYS A 87 -20.74 -15.24 -1.46
C LYS A 87 -20.21 -14.04 -0.67
N SER A 88 -20.73 -12.85 -0.95
CA SER A 88 -20.43 -11.68 -0.12
C SER A 88 -20.85 -12.04 1.31
N VAL A 89 -19.89 -11.99 2.22
CA VAL A 89 -20.19 -12.15 3.64
C VAL A 89 -21.08 -10.98 4.02
N GLN A 90 -22.18 -11.24 4.74
CA GLN A 90 -23.05 -10.17 5.21
C GLN A 90 -22.20 -9.22 6.09
N PRO A 91 -22.24 -7.90 5.84
CA PRO A 91 -21.50 -6.93 6.64
C PRO A 91 -21.69 -7.16 8.14
N GLY A 92 -20.60 -7.48 8.85
CA GLY A 92 -20.62 -7.67 10.30
C GLY A 92 -20.97 -9.07 10.80
N THR A 93 -21.08 -10.08 9.93
CA THR A 93 -21.23 -11.49 10.34
C THR A 93 -19.91 -12.26 10.34
N SER A 94 -18.78 -11.58 10.15
CA SER A 94 -17.48 -12.21 10.15
C SER A 94 -17.17 -12.80 11.53
N PRO A 95 -16.61 -14.02 11.58
CA PRO A 95 -16.23 -14.63 12.85
C PRO A 95 -15.23 -13.71 13.59
N VAL A 96 -15.44 -13.57 14.90
CA VAL A 96 -14.48 -12.95 15.80
C VAL A 96 -13.30 -13.93 15.92
N GLU A 97 -12.10 -13.48 15.61
CA GLU A 97 -10.91 -14.29 15.77
C GLU A 97 -10.49 -14.35 17.24
N GLU A 98 -10.04 -15.51 17.70
CA GLU A 98 -9.48 -15.68 19.04
C GLU A 98 -8.19 -14.86 19.18
N GLN A 99 -8.14 -13.98 20.19
CA GLN A 99 -7.07 -13.00 20.38
C GLN A 99 -6.04 -13.46 21.43
N GLU A 100 -5.54 -14.68 21.31
CA GLU A 100 -4.41 -15.12 22.13
C GLU A 100 -3.17 -14.26 21.81
N LYS A 101 -2.53 -13.71 22.84
CA LYS A 101 -1.35 -12.83 22.69
C LYS A 101 -0.12 -13.66 22.35
N ARG A 102 0.18 -13.76 21.06
CA ARG A 102 1.30 -14.54 20.51
C ARG A 102 2.54 -13.70 20.19
N ASN A 103 2.36 -12.40 20.04
CA ASN A 103 3.40 -11.42 19.73
C ASN A 103 3.19 -10.15 20.59
N PRO A 104 3.37 -10.25 21.92
CA PRO A 104 3.02 -9.19 22.85
C PRO A 104 3.83 -7.90 22.60
N ILE A 105 3.22 -6.76 22.88
CA ILE A 105 3.92 -5.47 22.91
C ILE A 105 4.35 -5.18 24.34
N ASP A 106 5.65 -5.13 24.56
CA ASP A 106 6.30 -5.00 25.87
C ASP A 106 7.56 -4.11 25.82
N GLU A 107 8.36 -4.12 26.90
CA GLU A 107 9.56 -3.30 27.03
C GLU A 107 10.68 -3.60 26.02
N THR A 108 10.62 -4.75 25.35
CA THR A 108 11.59 -5.16 24.31
C THR A 108 11.24 -4.59 22.93
N CYS A 109 10.04 -4.03 22.78
CA CYS A 109 9.56 -3.53 21.51
C CYS A 109 10.06 -2.11 21.20
N ASN A 110 10.60 -1.95 19.99
CA ASN A 110 10.82 -0.65 19.35
C ASN A 110 9.73 -0.43 18.29
N ILE A 111 8.92 0.62 18.45
CA ILE A 111 7.70 0.82 17.66
C ILE A 111 7.74 2.18 16.96
N LEU A 112 7.62 2.18 15.63
CA LEU A 112 7.43 3.38 14.83
C LEU A 112 5.93 3.63 14.62
N VAL A 113 5.42 4.77 15.08
CA VAL A 113 4.06 5.25 14.79
C VAL A 113 4.13 6.39 13.78
N VAL A 114 3.75 6.10 12.53
CA VAL A 114 3.72 7.11 11.46
C VAL A 114 2.46 7.96 11.62
N GLY A 115 2.63 9.25 11.92
CA GLY A 115 1.56 10.17 12.28
C GLY A 115 1.05 9.97 13.70
N GLY A 116 1.93 10.11 14.68
CA GLY A 116 1.66 9.85 16.10
C GLY A 116 1.25 11.07 16.93
N ASN A 117 1.03 12.24 16.31
CA ASN A 117 0.86 13.51 17.02
C ASN A 117 -0.56 13.87 17.45
N ARG A 118 -1.59 13.11 17.06
CA ARG A 118 -2.98 13.34 17.47
C ARG A 118 -3.88 12.12 17.25
N GLY A 119 -5.10 12.17 17.80
CA GLY A 119 -6.16 11.20 17.54
C GLY A 119 -5.73 9.75 17.80
N ILE A 120 -6.04 8.85 16.87
CA ILE A 120 -5.70 7.43 16.95
C ILE A 120 -4.19 7.21 17.07
N GLY A 121 -3.37 7.98 16.35
CA GLY A 121 -1.91 7.85 16.38
C GLY A 121 -1.31 8.19 17.74
N LEU A 122 -1.79 9.27 18.37
CA LEU A 122 -1.34 9.65 19.71
C LEU A 122 -1.75 8.61 20.77
N GLU A 123 -2.93 8.02 20.61
CA GLU A 123 -3.37 6.96 21.51
C GLU A 123 -2.52 5.68 21.35
N PHE A 124 -2.12 5.31 20.12
CA PHE A 124 -1.12 4.25 19.92
C PHE A 124 0.18 4.55 20.67
N VAL A 125 0.68 5.78 20.56
CA VAL A 125 1.90 6.20 21.28
C VAL A 125 1.73 6.00 22.79
N ASN A 126 0.64 6.50 23.37
CA ASN A 126 0.38 6.40 24.80
C ASN A 126 0.26 4.96 25.29
N GLN A 127 -0.49 4.10 24.59
CA GLN A 127 -0.68 2.71 25.00
C GLN A 127 0.62 1.90 24.85
N CYS A 128 1.37 2.08 23.76
CA CYS A 128 2.66 1.41 23.59
C CYS A 128 3.69 1.84 24.65
N LEU A 129 3.76 3.13 24.99
CA LEU A 129 4.60 3.61 26.10
C LEU A 129 4.16 3.03 27.45
N THR A 130 2.85 2.88 27.67
CA THR A 130 2.30 2.26 28.89
C THR A 130 2.70 0.79 29.02
N SER A 131 2.83 0.08 27.90
CA SER A 131 3.38 -1.28 27.86
C SER A 131 4.91 -1.34 28.06
N GLY A 132 5.59 -0.20 28.23
CA GLY A 132 7.04 -0.14 28.43
C GLY A 132 7.88 -0.10 27.15
N ALA A 133 7.25 -0.17 25.98
CA ALA A 133 7.92 -0.15 24.68
C ALA A 133 8.65 1.18 24.45
N THR A 134 9.69 1.12 23.62
CA THR A 134 10.31 2.33 23.06
C THR A 134 9.51 2.76 21.83
N VAL A 135 9.02 4.00 21.83
CA VAL A 135 8.13 4.51 20.78
C VAL A 135 8.77 5.69 20.04
N ILE A 136 8.77 5.60 18.72
CA ILE A 136 9.16 6.66 17.81
C ILE A 136 7.89 7.16 17.12
N ALA A 137 7.50 8.41 17.32
CA ALA A 137 6.33 8.99 16.67
C ALA A 137 6.73 10.00 15.61
N THR A 138 6.15 9.91 14.43
CA THR A 138 6.37 10.92 13.40
C THR A 138 5.31 12.01 13.41
N HIS A 139 5.70 13.23 13.03
CA HIS A 139 4.80 14.36 12.83
C HIS A 139 5.22 15.18 11.60
N ARG A 140 4.27 15.91 11.00
CA ARG A 140 4.55 16.73 9.82
C ARG A 140 5.10 18.13 10.12
N SER A 141 4.78 18.66 11.30
CA SER A 141 5.10 20.04 11.69
C SER A 141 6.62 20.25 11.77
N GLU A 142 7.08 21.45 11.42
CA GLU A 142 8.49 21.84 11.61
C GLU A 142 8.87 21.81 13.09
N ASP A 143 8.04 22.43 13.94
CA ASP A 143 8.17 22.32 15.39
C ASP A 143 7.54 21.03 15.92
N ILE A 144 8.10 20.52 17.02
CA ILE A 144 7.57 19.36 17.73
C ILE A 144 6.20 19.75 18.33
N PRO A 145 5.11 19.02 18.04
CA PRO A 145 3.81 19.28 18.65
C PRO A 145 3.87 19.17 20.19
N SER A 146 3.16 20.04 20.90
CA SER A 146 3.19 20.15 22.37
C SER A 146 2.91 18.83 23.10
N ASP A 147 1.99 18.00 22.58
CA ASP A 147 1.69 16.69 23.15
C ASP A 147 2.89 15.74 23.05
N LEU A 148 3.63 15.80 21.94
CA LEU A 148 4.84 15.00 21.75
C LEU A 148 6.01 15.53 22.58
N GLU A 149 6.17 16.85 22.69
CA GLU A 149 7.18 17.48 23.56
C GLU A 149 6.96 17.09 25.04
N SER A 150 5.71 17.09 25.48
CA SER A 150 5.32 16.64 26.82
C SER A 150 5.68 15.16 27.04
N LEU A 151 5.45 14.31 26.04
CA LEU A 151 5.83 12.89 26.09
C LEU A 151 7.35 12.69 26.10
N GLN A 152 8.12 13.49 25.36
CA GLN A 152 9.59 13.44 25.39
C GLN A 152 10.13 13.80 26.77
N THR A 153 9.56 14.83 27.39
CA THR A 153 9.94 15.25 28.74
C THR A 153 9.60 14.17 29.77
N LYS A 154 8.45 13.51 29.63
CA LYS A 154 7.98 12.47 30.56
C LYS A 154 8.72 11.13 30.37
N HIS A 155 9.14 10.80 29.15
CA HIS A 155 9.72 9.52 28.78
C HIS A 155 11.03 9.68 27.97
N PRO A 156 12.06 10.37 28.47
CA PRO A 156 13.23 10.78 27.69
C PRO A 156 14.07 9.62 27.13
N GLN A 157 13.96 8.43 27.70
CA GLN A 157 14.67 7.22 27.26
C GLN A 157 13.81 6.27 26.42
N LYS A 158 12.51 6.52 26.34
CA LYS A 158 11.53 5.61 25.73
C LYS A 158 10.70 6.26 24.64
N PHE A 159 10.69 7.59 24.53
CA PHE A 159 9.94 8.29 23.51
C PHE A 159 10.82 9.21 22.68
N HIS A 160 10.69 9.10 21.36
CA HIS A 160 11.39 9.91 20.38
C HIS A 160 10.39 10.44 19.35
N SER A 161 10.62 11.67 18.87
CA SER A 161 9.85 12.24 17.76
C SER A 161 10.75 12.47 16.54
N ILE A 162 10.18 12.30 15.35
CA ILE A 162 10.87 12.55 14.08
C ILE A 162 9.92 13.34 13.17
N GLN A 163 10.40 14.46 12.62
CA GLN A 163 9.66 15.16 11.57
C GLN A 163 9.65 14.32 10.29
N MET A 164 8.45 14.10 9.73
CA MET A 164 8.25 13.41 8.47
C MET A 164 6.95 13.90 7.80
N ASP A 165 7.08 14.59 6.67
CA ASP A 165 5.97 14.92 5.79
C ASP A 165 5.80 13.84 4.71
N LEU A 166 4.64 13.19 4.70
CA LEU A 166 4.32 12.13 3.75
C LEU A 166 4.12 12.62 2.31
N SER A 167 3.97 13.93 2.07
CA SER A 167 4.00 14.46 0.68
C SER A 167 5.39 14.66 0.09
N SER A 168 6.47 14.36 0.83
CA SER A 168 7.83 14.57 0.36
C SER A 168 8.66 13.30 0.50
N GLU A 169 9.10 12.73 -0.64
CA GLU A 169 9.98 11.54 -0.65
C GLU A 169 11.27 11.82 0.13
N THR A 170 11.89 12.98 -0.10
CA THR A 170 13.08 13.43 0.64
C THR A 170 12.82 13.55 2.14
N SER A 171 11.63 13.99 2.56
CA SER A 171 11.29 14.02 3.99
C SER A 171 11.22 12.60 4.59
N ILE A 172 10.67 11.63 3.85
CA ILE A 172 10.60 10.22 4.26
C ILE A 172 12.01 9.61 4.35
N GLU A 173 12.86 9.87 3.36
CA GLU A 173 14.27 9.41 3.32
C GLU A 173 15.09 9.98 4.49
N ASN A 174 14.93 11.29 4.76
CA ASN A 174 15.59 11.95 5.88
C ASN A 174 15.11 11.39 7.22
N ALA A 175 13.80 11.14 7.38
CA ALA A 175 13.27 10.53 8.59
C ALA A 175 13.82 9.12 8.86
N ALA A 176 13.98 8.30 7.81
CA ALA A 176 14.59 6.98 7.93
C ALA A 176 16.09 7.05 8.27
N SER A 177 16.79 8.03 7.73
CA SER A 177 18.20 8.29 8.04
C SER A 177 18.37 8.75 9.49
N ASN A 178 17.55 9.72 9.94
CA ASN A 178 17.52 10.18 11.33
C ASN A 178 17.27 9.03 12.31
N LEU A 179 16.30 8.15 12.03
CA LEU A 179 16.02 7.00 12.88
C LEU A 179 17.22 6.05 12.98
N ARG A 180 17.94 5.84 11.87
CA ARG A 180 19.14 5.00 11.86
C ARG A 180 20.24 5.59 12.74
N ASP A 181 20.42 6.91 12.67
CA ASP A 181 21.45 7.62 13.43
C ASP A 181 21.16 7.65 14.94
N MET A 182 19.89 7.54 15.34
CA MET A 182 19.51 7.40 16.76
C MET A 182 19.98 6.07 17.37
N ASN A 183 20.28 5.05 16.55
CA ASN A 183 20.81 3.76 16.99
C ASN A 183 20.02 3.08 18.13
N LEU A 184 18.69 3.13 18.05
CA LEU A 184 17.78 2.56 19.06
C LEU A 184 17.64 1.03 18.97
N GLY A 185 18.31 0.40 18.01
CA GLY A 185 18.11 -0.99 17.63
C GLY A 185 17.02 -1.17 16.57
N PRO A 186 16.77 -2.42 16.13
CA PRO A 186 15.83 -2.70 15.05
C PRO A 186 14.39 -2.38 15.46
N LEU A 187 13.57 -1.98 14.49
CA LEU A 187 12.13 -1.83 14.69
C LEU A 187 11.46 -3.21 14.81
N THR A 188 10.61 -3.35 15.81
CA THR A 188 9.74 -4.52 15.98
C THR A 188 8.40 -4.29 15.31
N HIS A 189 7.87 -3.07 15.37
CA HIS A 189 6.57 -2.74 14.82
C HIS A 189 6.63 -1.42 14.06
N ILE A 190 5.92 -1.37 12.94
CA ILE A 190 5.56 -0.11 12.28
C ILE A 190 4.04 -0.03 12.27
N ILE A 191 3.49 1.09 12.73
CA ILE A 191 2.07 1.40 12.71
C ILE A 191 1.88 2.61 11.78
N HIS A 192 1.45 2.35 10.55
CA HIS A 192 1.12 3.38 9.57
C HIS A 192 -0.26 3.95 9.85
N ASN A 193 -0.35 4.94 10.75
CA ASN A 193 -1.60 5.59 11.12
C ASN A 193 -1.95 6.78 10.21
N ALA A 194 -0.95 7.52 9.75
CA ALA A 194 -1.15 8.73 8.98
C ALA A 194 -2.06 8.51 7.76
N GLY A 195 -3.01 9.42 7.58
CA GLY A 195 -3.94 9.40 6.47
C GLY A 195 -4.85 10.63 6.51
N ILE A 196 -5.39 10.99 5.36
CA ILE A 196 -6.30 12.12 5.19
C ILE A 196 -7.66 11.67 4.70
N TYR A 197 -8.66 12.42 5.14
CA TYR A 197 -10.02 12.37 4.62
C TYR A 197 -10.38 13.78 4.20
N LEU A 198 -10.28 14.06 2.90
CA LEU A 198 -10.67 15.35 2.34
C LEU A 198 -12.18 15.38 2.07
N PRO A 199 -12.82 16.57 2.01
CA PRO A 199 -14.23 16.69 1.70
C PRO A 199 -14.62 15.88 0.46
N GLY A 200 -15.49 14.90 0.66
CA GLY A 200 -15.88 13.95 -0.38
C GLY A 200 -17.28 14.25 -0.92
N THR A 201 -17.43 14.07 -2.22
CA THR A 201 -18.66 14.25 -2.97
C THR A 201 -19.39 12.94 -3.20
N SER A 202 -20.70 13.04 -3.42
CA SER A 202 -21.56 11.95 -3.88
C SER A 202 -22.23 12.40 -5.17
N PHE A 203 -22.25 11.57 -6.22
CA PHE A 203 -22.90 11.92 -7.48
C PHE A 203 -24.42 12.06 -7.36
N ASP A 204 -25.02 11.49 -6.32
CA ASP A 204 -26.44 11.67 -5.99
C ASP A 204 -26.76 13.07 -5.43
N GLY A 205 -25.74 13.91 -5.20
CA GLY A 205 -25.94 15.25 -4.63
C GLY A 205 -26.53 15.22 -3.22
N THR A 206 -26.44 14.09 -2.50
CA THR A 206 -26.92 13.99 -1.12
C THR A 206 -25.76 14.18 -0.15
N PRO A 207 -25.92 15.05 0.87
CA PRO A 207 -24.97 15.15 1.96
C PRO A 207 -24.82 13.80 2.66
N LYS A 208 -23.59 13.31 2.80
CA LYS A 208 -23.29 12.14 3.64
C LYS A 208 -22.50 12.62 4.85
N GLY A 209 -23.16 12.72 6.01
CA GLY A 209 -22.56 13.23 7.24
C GLY A 209 -22.44 14.77 7.26
N PRO A 210 -21.36 15.35 7.83
CA PRO A 210 -21.24 16.80 8.01
C PRO A 210 -20.80 17.57 6.75
N ARG A 211 -21.00 17.02 5.54
CA ARG A 211 -20.39 17.54 4.31
C ARG A 211 -21.43 18.02 3.32
N ASP A 212 -21.15 19.18 2.72
CA ASP A 212 -21.95 19.73 1.64
C ASP A 212 -21.98 18.79 0.44
N ALA A 213 -23.17 18.67 -0.16
CA ALA A 213 -23.34 17.95 -1.40
C ALA A 213 -22.88 18.82 -2.56
N ALA A 214 -21.83 18.40 -3.24
CA ALA A 214 -21.59 18.76 -4.63
C ALA A 214 -21.45 17.45 -5.41
N PRO A 215 -22.10 17.26 -6.58
CA PRO A 215 -21.85 16.10 -7.44
C PRO A 215 -20.56 16.29 -8.25
N LYS A 216 -19.46 16.70 -7.59
CA LYS A 216 -18.20 17.04 -8.25
C LYS A 216 -17.03 16.30 -7.62
N VAL A 217 -16.47 15.35 -8.34
CA VAL A 217 -15.18 14.77 -7.95
C VAL A 217 -14.08 15.62 -8.57
N ASP A 218 -13.22 16.21 -7.75
CA ASP A 218 -12.07 16.97 -8.23
C ASP A 218 -10.81 16.11 -8.27
N LYS A 219 -10.04 16.27 -9.35
CA LYS A 219 -8.79 15.52 -9.58
C LYS A 219 -7.77 15.78 -8.47
N GLU A 220 -7.68 17.01 -7.99
CA GLU A 220 -6.71 17.41 -6.98
C GLU A 220 -6.91 16.65 -5.67
N THR A 221 -8.14 16.56 -5.17
CA THR A 221 -8.53 15.80 -3.97
C THR A 221 -8.27 14.31 -4.15
N LEU A 222 -8.60 13.74 -5.32
CA LEU A 222 -8.25 12.36 -5.65
C LEU A 222 -6.75 12.14 -5.53
N MET A 223 -5.95 12.92 -6.27
CA MET A 223 -4.51 12.77 -6.32
C MET A 223 -3.87 12.99 -4.95
N LYS A 224 -4.28 14.02 -4.20
CA LYS A 224 -3.76 14.30 -2.86
C LYS A 224 -4.11 13.20 -1.87
N THR A 225 -5.33 12.66 -1.95
CA THR A 225 -5.73 11.53 -1.10
C THR A 225 -4.94 10.28 -1.42
N TYR A 226 -4.71 9.97 -2.71
CA TYR A 226 -3.87 8.84 -3.12
C TYR A 226 -2.41 9.01 -2.73
N GLU A 227 -1.85 10.22 -2.89
CA GLU A 227 -0.49 10.54 -2.47
C GLU A 227 -0.27 10.15 -1.01
N ILE A 228 -1.14 10.62 -0.11
CA ILE A 228 -0.96 10.41 1.34
C ILE A 228 -1.44 9.04 1.81
N ASN A 229 -2.58 8.53 1.32
CA ASN A 229 -3.17 7.28 1.84
C ASN A 229 -2.67 6.02 1.14
N THR A 230 -1.97 6.13 0.01
CA THR A 230 -1.61 4.99 -0.83
C THR A 230 -0.13 5.00 -1.22
N VAL A 231 0.35 6.08 -1.86
CA VAL A 231 1.73 6.17 -2.34
C VAL A 231 2.71 6.28 -1.17
N ALA A 232 2.46 7.21 -0.25
CA ALA A 232 3.34 7.42 0.90
C ALA A 232 3.51 6.17 1.80
N PRO A 233 2.47 5.36 2.10
CA PRO A 233 2.64 4.07 2.76
C PRO A 233 3.64 3.12 2.11
N LEU A 234 3.67 3.06 0.77
CA LEU A 234 4.66 2.26 0.04
C LEU A 234 6.06 2.86 0.13
N LEU A 235 6.19 4.18 0.01
CA LEU A 235 7.49 4.86 0.14
C LEU A 235 8.06 4.75 1.56
N VAL A 236 7.21 4.79 2.59
CA VAL A 236 7.60 4.49 3.97
C VAL A 236 8.04 3.02 4.06
N ALA A 237 7.33 2.08 3.45
CA ALA A 237 7.78 0.69 3.42
C ALA A 237 9.17 0.55 2.80
N GLN A 238 9.41 1.18 1.65
CA GLN A 238 10.68 1.18 0.95
C GLN A 238 11.85 1.66 1.83
N ASN A 239 11.62 2.66 2.69
CA ASN A 239 12.68 3.27 3.50
C ASN A 239 12.85 2.63 4.89
N PHE A 240 11.78 2.08 5.49
CA PHE A 240 11.78 1.64 6.88
C PHE A 240 11.77 0.12 7.06
N VAL A 241 11.36 -0.67 6.06
CA VAL A 241 11.37 -2.15 6.16
C VAL A 241 12.76 -2.69 6.44
N GLY A 242 13.80 -2.11 5.84
CA GLY A 242 15.20 -2.48 6.11
C GLY A 242 15.70 -2.15 7.52
N LEU A 243 14.96 -1.35 8.28
CA LEU A 243 15.26 -1.02 9.68
C LEU A 243 14.53 -1.96 10.67
N MET A 244 13.65 -2.83 10.18
CA MET A 244 12.96 -3.80 11.02
C MET A 244 13.87 -4.98 11.39
N GLY A 245 13.60 -5.56 12.55
CA GLY A 245 14.33 -6.72 13.06
C GLY A 245 14.10 -7.97 12.21
N LYS A 246 14.86 -9.01 12.48
CA LYS A 246 14.60 -10.34 11.94
C LYS A 246 13.60 -11.06 12.84
N ARG A 247 12.79 -11.94 12.23
CA ARG A 247 11.97 -12.91 12.95
C ARG A 247 12.82 -13.68 13.97
N SER A 248 12.27 -13.88 15.15
CA SER A 248 12.75 -14.85 16.14
C SER A 248 11.62 -15.78 16.57
N GLU A 249 11.91 -16.77 17.43
CA GLU A 249 10.86 -17.61 18.03
C GLU A 249 9.95 -16.79 18.96
N ALA A 250 10.49 -15.75 19.61
CA ALA A 250 9.78 -14.94 20.59
C ALA A 250 9.02 -13.75 19.98
N LEU A 251 9.40 -13.28 18.79
CA LEU A 251 8.85 -12.05 18.20
C LEU A 251 8.85 -12.08 16.67
N TYR A 252 7.73 -11.65 16.08
CA TYR A 252 7.58 -11.36 14.67
C TYR A 252 7.52 -9.85 14.47
N PRO A 253 8.38 -9.29 13.60
CA PRO A 253 8.21 -7.90 13.21
C PRO A 253 6.87 -7.72 12.48
N VAL A 254 6.10 -6.68 12.83
CA VAL A 254 4.77 -6.43 12.26
C VAL A 254 4.69 -5.04 11.64
N TYR A 255 4.27 -4.98 10.39
CA TYR A 255 3.90 -3.73 9.72
C TYR A 255 2.38 -3.62 9.61
N SER A 256 1.80 -2.79 10.46
CA SER A 256 0.38 -2.50 10.49
C SER A 256 0.03 -1.25 9.69
N PHE A 257 -1.04 -1.29 8.90
CA PHE A 257 -1.60 -0.16 8.19
C PHE A 257 -3.00 0.14 8.71
N ILE A 258 -3.25 1.38 9.13
CA ILE A 258 -4.59 1.83 9.49
C ILE A 258 -5.37 2.06 8.20
N SER A 259 -6.13 1.03 7.81
CA SER A 259 -7.04 1.06 6.67
C SER A 259 -8.44 1.47 7.11
N SER A 260 -9.47 1.05 6.38
CA SER A 260 -10.86 1.31 6.72
C SER A 260 -11.78 0.30 6.08
N LYS A 261 -12.88 -0.04 6.76
CA LYS A 261 -13.94 -0.89 6.22
C LYS A 261 -14.50 -0.36 4.90
N VAL A 262 -14.51 0.97 4.71
CA VAL A 262 -14.96 1.59 3.45
C VAL A 262 -14.02 1.35 2.26
N GLY A 263 -12.82 0.83 2.51
CA GLY A 263 -11.89 0.34 1.49
C GLY A 263 -12.14 -1.11 1.08
N SER A 264 -13.12 -1.79 1.68
CA SER A 264 -13.61 -3.08 1.17
C SER A 264 -14.55 -2.83 -0.02
N VAL A 265 -14.26 -3.48 -1.14
CA VAL A 265 -15.11 -3.49 -2.32
C VAL A 265 -16.35 -4.36 -2.09
N ASP A 266 -16.18 -5.51 -1.44
CA ASP A 266 -17.25 -6.46 -1.14
C ASP A 266 -18.28 -5.88 -0.14
N ASP A 267 -17.85 -5.02 0.80
CA ASP A 267 -18.71 -4.34 1.78
C ASP A 267 -19.32 -3.03 1.26
N ASN A 268 -18.99 -2.60 0.03
CA ASN A 268 -19.40 -1.29 -0.47
C ASN A 268 -20.85 -1.27 -1.01
N GLY A 269 -21.82 -1.22 -0.11
CA GLY A 269 -23.23 -0.98 -0.45
C GLY A 269 -23.66 0.49 -0.48
N SER A 270 -22.87 1.39 0.10
CA SER A 270 -23.29 2.79 0.36
C SER A 270 -22.77 3.83 -0.62
N GLY A 271 -21.72 3.53 -1.40
CA GLY A 271 -21.11 4.47 -2.35
C GLY A 271 -20.48 5.72 -1.71
N GLY A 272 -20.25 6.75 -2.54
CA GLY A 272 -19.69 8.05 -2.16
C GLY A 272 -18.24 8.00 -1.66
N ALA A 273 -17.70 9.16 -1.26
CA ALA A 273 -16.34 9.29 -0.71
C ALA A 273 -15.26 8.67 -1.61
N TYR A 274 -15.40 8.84 -2.93
CA TYR A 274 -14.60 8.19 -3.98
C TYR A 274 -13.10 8.20 -3.67
N ALA A 275 -12.52 9.39 -3.45
CA ALA A 275 -11.09 9.54 -3.16
C ALA A 275 -10.65 8.72 -1.95
N TYR A 276 -11.39 8.78 -0.85
CA TYR A 276 -11.01 8.06 0.37
C TYR A 276 -11.18 6.55 0.22
N ARG A 277 -12.34 6.08 -0.26
CA ARG A 277 -12.61 4.65 -0.45
C ARG A 277 -11.60 4.00 -1.38
N SER A 278 -11.40 4.60 -2.55
CA SER A 278 -10.51 4.03 -3.56
C SER A 278 -9.05 4.11 -3.13
N SER A 279 -8.63 5.14 -2.38
CA SER A 279 -7.29 5.18 -1.78
C SER A 279 -7.07 4.08 -0.73
N LYS A 280 -8.08 3.76 0.10
CA LYS A 280 -7.99 2.69 1.09
C LYS A 280 -8.05 1.30 0.45
N SER A 281 -8.80 1.14 -0.64
CA SER A 281 -8.78 -0.08 -1.46
C SER A 281 -7.40 -0.30 -2.10
N ALA A 282 -6.80 0.77 -2.64
CA ALA A 282 -5.45 0.73 -3.21
C ALA A 282 -4.38 0.44 -2.14
N LEU A 283 -4.50 1.02 -0.95
CA LEU A 283 -3.67 0.69 0.21
C LEU A 283 -3.77 -0.79 0.58
N ASN A 284 -4.98 -1.36 0.60
CA ASN A 284 -5.19 -2.77 0.89
C ASN A 284 -4.40 -3.66 -0.09
N ASN A 285 -4.41 -3.32 -1.38
CA ASN A 285 -3.66 -4.05 -2.39
C ASN A 285 -2.14 -3.91 -2.23
N ILE A 286 -1.64 -2.70 -1.90
CA ILE A 286 -0.21 -2.48 -1.60
C ILE A 286 0.22 -3.34 -0.40
N ALA A 287 -0.56 -3.32 0.69
CA ALA A 287 -0.28 -4.11 1.87
C ALA A 287 -0.30 -5.62 1.56
N LYS A 288 -1.21 -6.06 0.67
CA LYS A 288 -1.24 -7.46 0.24
C LYS A 288 0.03 -7.85 -0.52
N SER A 289 0.51 -7.02 -1.44
CA SER A 289 1.78 -7.26 -2.14
C SER A 289 2.96 -7.30 -1.17
N LEU A 290 3.06 -6.29 -0.27
CA LEU A 290 4.11 -6.27 0.76
C LEU A 290 4.06 -7.53 1.65
N SER A 291 2.88 -8.04 1.98
CA SER A 291 2.74 -9.27 2.76
C SER A 291 3.31 -10.51 2.05
N ALA A 292 3.26 -10.54 0.72
CA ALA A 292 3.80 -11.62 -0.07
C ALA A 292 5.33 -11.48 -0.19
N ASP A 293 5.81 -10.28 -0.47
CA ASP A 293 7.25 -10.00 -0.62
C ASP A 293 8.03 -10.18 0.69
N LEU A 294 7.37 -9.95 1.84
CA LEU A 294 7.99 -9.98 3.16
C LEU A 294 7.59 -11.19 4.01
N ALA A 295 6.88 -12.18 3.44
CA ALA A 295 6.22 -13.26 4.19
C ALA A 295 7.15 -14.02 5.17
N ASP A 296 8.43 -14.15 4.83
CA ASP A 296 9.43 -14.86 5.62
C ASP A 296 9.98 -14.04 6.79
N THR A 297 9.85 -12.71 6.75
CA THR A 297 10.52 -11.78 7.67
C THR A 297 9.56 -10.91 8.48
N ILE A 298 8.50 -10.38 7.85
CA ILE A 298 7.59 -9.38 8.44
C ILE A 298 6.15 -9.80 8.20
N ARG A 299 5.31 -9.60 9.22
CA ARG A 299 3.87 -9.80 9.12
C ARG A 299 3.18 -8.49 8.78
N VAL A 300 2.21 -8.53 7.88
CA VAL A 300 1.50 -7.32 7.46
C VAL A 300 0.05 -7.40 7.91
N VAL A 301 -0.45 -6.33 8.55
CA VAL A 301 -1.81 -6.29 9.08
C VAL A 301 -2.52 -5.03 8.61
N LEU A 302 -3.72 -5.18 8.06
CA LEU A 302 -4.64 -4.07 7.81
C LEU A 302 -5.62 -3.98 8.97
N LEU A 303 -5.73 -2.79 9.55
CA LEU A 303 -6.59 -2.54 10.71
C LEU A 303 -7.65 -1.51 10.35
N HIS A 304 -8.92 -1.83 10.62
CA HIS A 304 -9.98 -0.84 10.66
C HIS A 304 -10.22 -0.39 12.11
N PRO A 305 -10.07 0.92 12.40
CA PRO A 305 -10.17 1.41 13.78
C PRO A 305 -11.60 1.47 14.33
N GLY A 306 -12.62 1.09 13.56
CA GLY A 306 -14.00 1.47 13.87
C GLY A 306 -14.30 2.92 13.52
N TRP A 307 -15.48 3.40 13.90
CA TRP A 307 -15.84 4.82 13.75
C TRP A 307 -15.52 5.59 15.04
N VAL A 308 -14.33 6.16 15.09
CA VAL A 308 -13.72 6.74 16.29
C VAL A 308 -14.01 8.23 16.41
N LYS A 309 -14.26 8.72 17.64
CA LYS A 309 -14.39 10.14 17.95
C LYS A 309 -13.03 10.85 17.84
N THR A 310 -12.79 11.54 16.72
CA THR A 310 -11.56 12.29 16.44
C THR A 310 -11.87 13.55 15.62
N ASP A 311 -10.88 14.39 15.36
CA ASP A 311 -11.02 15.54 14.44
C ASP A 311 -11.51 15.11 13.05
N MET A 312 -11.00 13.98 12.53
CA MET A 312 -11.37 13.46 11.20
C MET A 312 -12.88 13.20 11.09
N THR A 313 -13.51 12.84 12.20
CA THR A 313 -14.94 12.55 12.27
C THR A 313 -15.73 13.71 12.87
N GLY A 314 -15.08 14.85 13.16
CA GLY A 314 -15.69 16.01 13.80
C GLY A 314 -16.24 15.69 15.20
N GLY A 315 -15.55 14.83 15.95
CA GLY A 315 -15.99 14.34 17.27
C GLY A 315 -17.15 13.34 17.22
N LYS A 316 -17.62 12.97 16.03
CA LYS A 316 -18.70 11.98 15.85
C LYS A 316 -18.10 10.59 15.78
N GLY A 317 -18.61 9.65 16.55
CA GLY A 317 -18.10 8.28 16.54
C GLY A 317 -18.82 7.42 17.55
N LEU A 318 -18.78 6.12 17.32
CA LEU A 318 -19.40 5.12 18.20
C LEU A 318 -18.48 4.74 19.36
N ILE A 319 -17.17 4.97 19.22
CA ILE A 319 -16.14 4.61 20.21
C ILE A 319 -15.10 5.72 20.36
N ASP A 320 -14.40 5.72 21.49
CA ASP A 320 -13.24 6.59 21.73
C ASP A 320 -11.93 5.98 21.19
N THR A 321 -10.87 6.78 21.19
CA THR A 321 -9.54 6.35 20.75
C THR A 321 -9.02 5.21 21.62
N ASN A 322 -9.25 5.27 22.93
CA ASN A 322 -8.76 4.27 23.88
C ASN A 322 -9.30 2.86 23.56
N THR A 323 -10.61 2.73 23.36
CA THR A 323 -11.29 1.49 22.98
C THR A 323 -10.81 0.99 21.63
N SER A 324 -10.71 1.89 20.65
CA SER A 324 -10.26 1.58 19.28
C SER A 324 -8.83 1.03 19.26
N VAL A 325 -7.89 1.75 19.88
CA VAL A 325 -6.46 1.38 19.89
C VAL A 325 -6.22 0.13 20.70
N ARG A 326 -6.86 -0.03 21.88
CA ARG A 326 -6.72 -1.26 22.68
C ARG A 326 -7.10 -2.49 21.87
N GLY A 327 -8.24 -2.42 21.17
CA GLY A 327 -8.71 -3.52 20.33
C GLY A 327 -7.79 -3.81 19.14
N MET A 328 -7.30 -2.76 18.47
CA MET A 328 -6.32 -2.90 17.39
C MET A 328 -4.97 -3.46 17.87
N LEU A 329 -4.47 -3.04 19.04
CA LEU A 329 -3.26 -3.60 19.62
C LEU A 329 -3.45 -5.09 19.95
N ASN A 330 -4.58 -5.49 20.54
CA ASN A 330 -4.89 -6.91 20.74
C ASN A 330 -4.87 -7.70 19.41
N ALA A 331 -5.40 -7.11 18.33
CA ALA A 331 -5.36 -7.73 17.01
C ALA A 331 -3.92 -7.87 16.49
N VAL A 332 -3.07 -6.85 16.68
CA VAL A 332 -1.63 -6.91 16.34
C VAL A 332 -0.91 -7.98 17.17
N GLU A 333 -1.12 -8.00 18.49
CA GLU A 333 -0.50 -8.95 19.42
C GLU A 333 -0.93 -10.40 19.17
N SER A 334 -2.07 -10.62 18.53
CA SER A 334 -2.52 -11.96 18.13
C SER A 334 -1.88 -12.49 16.84
N THR A 335 -1.04 -11.68 16.17
CA THR A 335 -0.34 -12.07 14.95
C THR A 335 0.74 -13.10 15.27
N ASP A 336 0.84 -14.15 14.45
CA ASP A 336 1.81 -15.21 14.62
C ASP A 336 2.41 -15.68 13.27
N SER A 337 3.14 -16.80 13.33
CA SER A 337 3.77 -17.41 12.16
C SER A 337 2.79 -18.04 11.15
N SER A 338 1.56 -18.35 11.57
CA SER A 338 0.57 -19.04 10.74
C SER A 338 -0.11 -18.11 9.74
N THR A 339 -0.23 -16.82 10.08
CA THR A 339 -0.97 -15.86 9.24
C THR A 339 -0.08 -14.70 8.83
N SER A 340 0.32 -14.65 7.55
CA SER A 340 1.22 -13.59 7.03
C SER A 340 0.50 -12.27 6.74
N PHE A 341 -0.83 -12.33 6.60
CA PHE A 341 -1.66 -11.19 6.23
C PHE A 341 -3.07 -11.27 6.80
N ARG A 342 -3.55 -10.17 7.40
CA ARG A 342 -4.92 -10.06 7.95
C ARG A 342 -5.53 -8.71 7.61
N PHE A 343 -6.84 -8.68 7.39
CA PHE A 343 -7.63 -7.44 7.36
C PHE A 343 -8.78 -7.55 8.35
N VAL A 344 -8.67 -6.83 9.46
CA VAL A 344 -9.58 -6.96 10.61
C VAL A 344 -9.98 -5.61 11.18
N ASP A 345 -11.10 -5.55 11.89
CA ASP A 345 -11.46 -4.40 12.70
C ASP A 345 -10.84 -4.43 14.11
N TYR A 346 -11.08 -3.38 14.89
CA TYR A 346 -10.62 -3.28 16.28
C TYR A 346 -11.17 -4.39 17.21
N LYS A 347 -12.18 -5.16 16.80
CA LYS A 347 -12.67 -6.33 17.54
C LYS A 347 -12.07 -7.64 17.00
N ALA A 348 -11.09 -7.56 16.10
CA ALA A 348 -10.54 -8.67 15.33
C ALA A 348 -11.58 -9.44 14.49
N CYS A 349 -12.67 -8.80 14.07
CA CYS A 349 -13.56 -9.36 13.07
C CYS A 349 -12.91 -9.20 11.68
N GLN A 350 -12.87 -10.28 10.90
CA GLN A 350 -12.37 -10.21 9.52
C GLN A 350 -13.22 -9.27 8.65
N ILE A 351 -12.58 -8.50 7.79
CA ILE A 351 -13.25 -7.63 6.82
C ILE A 351 -13.05 -8.25 5.43
N PRO A 352 -14.13 -8.39 4.62
CA PRO A 352 -13.99 -8.85 3.24
C PRO A 352 -13.19 -7.84 2.40
N TRP A 353 -12.79 -8.23 1.19
CA TRP A 353 -11.85 -7.42 0.39
C TRP A 353 -12.44 -6.15 -0.17
#